data_AF-A0A923HZK6-F1
#
_entry.id   AF-A0A923HZK6-F1
#
_cell.length_a   1.000
_cell.length_b   1.000
_cell.length_c   1.000
_cell.angle_alpha   90.00
_cell.angle_beta   90.00
_cell.angle_gamma   90.00
#
_symmetry.space_group_name_H-M   'P 1'
#
loop_
_entity.id
_entity.type
_entity.pdbx_description
1 polymer ?
#
loop_
_entity_poly.entity_id
_entity_poly.type
_entity_poly.pdbx_seq_one_letter_code
_entity_poly.pdbx_strand_id
1 'polypeptide(L)'
;MAAKSPLQTLIEIAERDTDEAAKTLGKAIRAHEDTLSKLNLLLQYRDDYDAKFREASARGINITQYGNFMSFLAKLDSAVDGQKLVVKDAEHKIEMAKINWQANEKKRLSYNTLDKRATSIRQAKESKRDQKQTDDFAARTYFYK
;
A
#
# COMPACT_ATOMS: atom_id res chain seq x y z
N MET A 1 33.82 12.36 -11.95
CA MET A 1 32.66 11.93 -11.14
C MET A 1 32.81 10.44 -10.89
N ALA A 2 32.76 9.98 -9.63
CA ALA A 2 32.88 8.55 -9.34
C ALA A 2 31.73 7.78 -10.00
N ALA A 3 32.03 6.71 -10.72
CA ALA A 3 31.03 5.86 -11.34
C ALA A 3 30.09 5.29 -10.27
N LYS A 4 28.78 5.41 -10.51
CA LYS A 4 27.74 4.91 -9.62
C LYS A 4 27.94 3.41 -9.36
N SER A 5 27.94 3.01 -8.10
CA SER A 5 28.16 1.61 -7.77
C SER A 5 26.96 0.77 -8.21
N PRO A 6 27.15 -0.51 -8.59
CA PRO A 6 26.04 -1.42 -8.89
C PRO A 6 25.03 -1.50 -7.74
N LEU A 7 25.48 -1.41 -6.49
CA LEU A 7 24.63 -1.40 -5.31
C LEU A 7 23.75 -0.15 -5.23
N GLN A 8 24.28 1.01 -5.62
CA GLN A 8 23.51 2.26 -5.63
C GLN A 8 22.42 2.23 -6.72
N THR A 9 22.70 1.61 -7.87
CA THR A 9 21.67 1.34 -8.87
C THR A 9 20.57 0.40 -8.34
N LEU A 10 20.95 -0.64 -7.59
CA LEU A 10 19.98 -1.55 -6.98
C LEU A 10 19.09 -0.87 -5.93
N ILE A 11 19.65 0.06 -5.15
CA ILE A 11 18.89 0.87 -4.17
C ILE A 11 17.84 1.71 -4.87
N GLU A 12 18.21 2.44 -5.91
CA GLU A 12 17.26 3.30 -6.63
C GLU A 12 16.15 2.52 -7.33
N ILE A 13 16.48 1.34 -7.88
CA ILE A 13 15.46 0.44 -8.43
C ILE A 13 14.50 0.01 -7.32
N ALA A 14 15.03 -0.42 -6.17
CA ALA A 14 14.19 -0.83 -5.05
C ALA A 14 13.35 0.31 -4.47
N GLU A 15 13.87 1.54 -4.41
CA GLU A 15 13.12 2.74 -4.02
C GLU A 15 11.95 3.00 -4.96
N ARG A 16 12.21 3.03 -6.27
CA ARG A 16 11.18 3.22 -7.28
C ARG A 16 10.10 2.13 -7.21
N ASP A 17 10.52 0.86 -7.10
CA ASP A 17 9.60 -0.28 -7.05
C ASP A 17 8.73 -0.23 -5.77
N THR A 18 9.31 0.16 -4.62
CA THR A 18 8.55 0.40 -3.38
C THR A 18 7.55 1.53 -3.54
N ASP A 19 7.94 2.65 -4.13
CA ASP A 19 7.06 3.80 -4.34
C ASP A 19 5.89 3.47 -5.27
N GLU A 20 6.14 2.68 -6.31
CA GLU A 20 5.10 2.19 -7.22
C GLU A 20 4.15 1.22 -6.53
N ALA A 21 4.67 0.31 -5.71
CA ALA A 21 3.86 -0.59 -4.90
C ALA A 21 3.00 0.17 -3.88
N ALA A 22 3.54 1.22 -3.25
CA ALA A 22 2.82 2.08 -2.32
C ALA A 22 1.68 2.83 -3.02
N LYS A 23 1.91 3.37 -4.22
CA LYS A 23 0.86 4.00 -5.05
C LYS A 23 -0.25 3.00 -5.40
N THR A 24 0.12 1.76 -5.73
CA THR A 24 -0.83 0.70 -6.06
C THR A 24 -1.68 0.32 -4.85
N LEU A 25 -1.06 0.16 -3.68
CA LEU A 25 -1.77 -0.06 -2.42
C LEU A 25 -2.74 1.10 -2.12
N GLY A 26 -2.30 2.35 -2.26
CA GLY A 26 -3.15 3.52 -2.07
C GLY A 26 -4.36 3.55 -3.02
N LYS A 27 -4.20 3.15 -4.28
CA LYS A 27 -5.31 3.00 -5.24
C LYS A 27 -6.29 1.91 -4.81
N ALA A 28 -5.78 0.76 -4.35
CA ALA A 28 -6.62 -0.35 -3.88
C ALA A 28 -7.45 0.05 -2.65
N ILE A 29 -6.86 0.79 -1.70
CA ILE A 29 -7.56 1.30 -0.52
C ILE A 29 -8.71 2.23 -0.92
N ARG A 30 -8.46 3.21 -1.79
CA ARG A 30 -9.53 4.12 -2.26
C ARG A 30 -10.64 3.38 -3.00
N ALA A 31 -10.28 2.43 -3.86
CA ALA A 31 -11.27 1.62 -4.57
C ALA A 31 -12.16 0.83 -3.60
N HIS A 32 -11.58 0.28 -2.53
CA HIS A 32 -12.34 -0.38 -1.47
C HIS A 32 -13.28 0.59 -0.72
N GLU A 33 -12.80 1.78 -0.35
CA GLU A 33 -13.63 2.82 0.27
C GLU A 33 -14.84 3.19 -0.61
N ASP A 34 -14.64 3.33 -1.92
CA ASP A 34 -15.73 3.58 -2.87
C ASP A 34 -16.74 2.43 -2.90
N THR A 35 -16.27 1.18 -2.82
CA THR A 35 -17.17 0.01 -2.80
C THR A 35 -17.96 -0.09 -1.50
N LEU A 36 -17.38 0.28 -0.36
CA LEU A 36 -18.07 0.36 0.92
C LEU A 36 -19.11 1.48 0.92
N SER A 37 -18.77 2.65 0.37
CA SER A 37 -19.71 3.77 0.24
C SER A 37 -20.95 3.36 -0.56
N LYS A 38 -20.77 2.67 -1.68
CA LYS A 38 -21.87 2.11 -2.49
C LYS A 38 -22.70 1.08 -1.72
N LEU A 39 -22.06 0.20 -0.95
CA LEU A 39 -22.79 -0.76 -0.11
C LEU A 39 -23.66 -0.05 0.92
N ASN A 40 -23.11 0.95 1.61
CA ASN A 40 -23.84 1.73 2.60
C ASN A 40 -25.02 2.48 1.98
N LEU A 41 -24.86 3.04 0.78
CA LEU A 41 -25.95 3.68 0.05
C LEU A 41 -27.08 2.69 -0.27
N LEU A 42 -26.76 1.47 -0.71
CA LEU A 42 -27.76 0.43 -0.97
C LEU A 42 -28.50 0.02 0.29
N LEU A 43 -27.79 -0.13 1.42
CA LEU A 43 -28.39 -0.47 2.72
C LEU A 43 -29.32 0.64 3.22
N GLN A 44 -28.89 1.90 3.16
CA GLN A 44 -29.72 3.04 3.52
C GLN A 44 -30.98 3.11 2.64
N TYR A 45 -30.81 2.95 1.33
CA TYR A 45 -31.93 2.97 0.40
C TYR A 45 -32.93 1.84 0.67
N ARG A 46 -32.45 0.67 1.08
CA ARG A 46 -33.28 -0.46 1.50
C ARG A 46 -34.10 -0.13 2.74
N ASP A 47 -33.47 0.43 3.76
CA ASP A 47 -34.15 0.80 5.01
C ASP A 47 -35.21 1.89 4.78
N ASP A 48 -34.91 2.88 3.95
CA ASP A 48 -35.85 3.92 3.52
C ASP A 48 -37.03 3.33 2.74
N TYR A 49 -36.76 2.34 1.88
CA TYR A 49 -37.79 1.67 1.09
C TYR A 49 -38.72 0.84 1.99
N ASP A 50 -38.18 0.12 2.96
CA ASP A 50 -38.94 -0.61 3.98
C ASP A 50 -39.80 0.35 4.82
N ALA A 51 -39.26 1.52 5.20
CA ALA A 51 -40.01 2.53 5.95
C ALA A 51 -41.21 3.07 5.16
N LYS A 52 -41.00 3.43 3.88
CA LYS A 52 -42.09 3.89 2.98
C LYS A 52 -43.17 2.83 2.81
N PHE A 53 -42.78 1.57 2.72
CA PHE A 53 -43.73 0.47 2.63
C PHE A 53 -44.53 0.26 3.90
N ARG A 54 -43.92 0.37 5.08
CA ARG A 54 -44.65 0.32 6.36
C ARG A 54 -45.71 1.41 6.45
N GLU A 55 -45.36 2.64 6.07
CA GLU A 55 -46.31 3.76 6.03
C GLU A 55 -47.45 3.54 5.03
N ALA A 56 -47.13 3.06 3.83
CA ALA A 56 -48.15 2.75 2.83
C ALA A 56 -49.07 1.62 3.30
N SER A 57 -48.51 0.56 3.89
CA SER A 57 -49.25 -0.59 4.42
C SER A 57 -50.19 -0.17 5.55
N ALA A 58 -49.77 0.75 6.42
CA ALA A 58 -50.61 1.30 7.48
C ALA A 58 -51.84 2.06 6.93
N ARG A 59 -51.77 2.61 5.71
CA ARG A 59 -52.88 3.26 5.00
C ARG A 59 -53.72 2.30 4.15
N GLY A 60 -53.35 1.01 4.11
CA GLY A 60 -53.91 0.00 3.24
C GLY A 60 -53.27 0.01 1.84
N ILE A 61 -52.86 -1.17 1.39
CA ILE A 61 -52.30 -1.40 0.05
C ILE A 61 -53.03 -2.54 -0.64
N ASN A 62 -53.10 -2.49 -1.97
CA ASN A 62 -53.64 -3.60 -2.75
C ASN A 62 -52.57 -4.67 -3.03
N ILE A 63 -53.02 -5.84 -3.51
CA ILE A 63 -52.16 -7.00 -3.78
C ILE A 63 -51.06 -6.69 -4.82
N THR A 64 -51.36 -5.85 -5.82
CA THR A 64 -50.39 -5.46 -6.85
C THR A 64 -49.29 -4.57 -6.27
N GLN A 65 -49.63 -3.62 -5.42
CA GLN A 65 -48.67 -2.75 -4.72
C GLN A 65 -47.75 -3.59 -3.81
N TYR A 66 -48.32 -4.55 -3.08
CA TYR A 66 -47.55 -5.49 -2.27
C TYR A 66 -46.58 -6.32 -3.12
N GLY A 67 -47.07 -6.90 -4.23
CA GLY A 67 -46.25 -7.70 -5.14
C GLY A 67 -45.11 -6.91 -5.77
N ASN A 68 -45.37 -5.66 -6.17
CA ASN A 68 -44.35 -4.74 -6.71
C ASN A 68 -43.27 -4.43 -5.66
N PHE A 69 -43.68 -4.16 -4.42
CA PHE A 69 -42.74 -3.93 -3.31
C PHE A 69 -41.82 -5.14 -3.09
N MET A 70 -42.38 -6.33 -2.93
CA MET A 70 -41.59 -7.55 -2.69
C MET A 70 -40.64 -7.85 -3.85
N SER A 71 -41.10 -7.65 -5.09
CA SER A 71 -40.27 -7.85 -6.28
C SER A 71 -39.09 -6.88 -6.34
N PHE A 72 -39.29 -5.63 -5.93
CA PHE A 72 -38.21 -4.65 -5.88
C PHE A 72 -37.27 -4.88 -4.71
N LEU A 73 -37.80 -5.21 -3.54
CA LEU A 73 -36.99 -5.55 -2.35
C LEU A 73 -36.06 -6.74 -2.66
N ALA A 74 -36.55 -7.78 -3.31
CA ALA A 74 -35.72 -8.92 -3.72
C ALA A 74 -34.58 -8.52 -4.68
N LYS A 75 -34.83 -7.59 -5.61
CA LYS A 75 -33.78 -7.05 -6.49
C LYS A 75 -32.75 -6.25 -5.70
N LEU A 76 -33.20 -5.46 -4.73
CA LEU A 76 -32.33 -4.65 -3.90
C LEU A 76 -31.46 -5.50 -2.97
N ASP A 77 -32.03 -6.54 -2.36
CA ASP A 77 -31.29 -7.53 -1.56
C ASP A 77 -30.23 -8.24 -2.42
N SER A 78 -30.60 -8.66 -3.64
CA SER A 78 -29.63 -9.24 -4.58
C SER A 78 -28.51 -8.26 -4.95
N ALA A 79 -28.80 -6.97 -5.10
CA ALA A 79 -27.80 -5.94 -5.38
C ALA A 79 -26.87 -5.71 -4.18
N VAL A 80 -27.42 -5.69 -2.96
CA VAL A 80 -26.65 -5.61 -1.71
C VAL A 80 -25.70 -6.78 -1.59
N ASP A 81 -26.17 -8.00 -1.82
CA ASP A 81 -25.33 -9.20 -1.73
C ASP A 81 -24.25 -9.23 -2.82
N GLY A 82 -24.59 -8.81 -4.05
CA GLY A 82 -23.60 -8.59 -5.10
C GLY A 82 -22.53 -7.57 -4.69
N GLN A 83 -22.94 -6.45 -4.10
CA GLN A 83 -22.00 -5.40 -3.67
C GLN A 83 -21.13 -5.85 -2.49
N LYS A 84 -21.63 -6.67 -1.56
CA LYS A 84 -20.82 -7.29 -0.49
C LYS A 84 -19.69 -8.15 -1.07
N LEU A 85 -19.96 -8.91 -2.15
CA LEU A 85 -18.91 -9.69 -2.83
C LEU A 85 -17.85 -8.77 -3.47
N VAL A 86 -18.26 -7.65 -4.05
CA VAL A 86 -17.34 -6.66 -4.61
C VAL A 86 -16.45 -6.04 -3.53
N VAL A 87 -17.02 -5.70 -2.36
CA VAL A 87 -16.25 -5.22 -1.20
C VAL A 87 -15.21 -6.24 -0.79
N LYS A 88 -15.60 -7.51 -0.63
CA LYS A 88 -14.69 -8.60 -0.27
C LYS A 88 -13.55 -8.80 -1.27
N ASP A 89 -13.83 -8.70 -2.57
CA ASP A 89 -12.78 -8.75 -3.60
C ASP A 89 -11.81 -7.55 -3.50
N ALA A 90 -12.33 -6.35 -3.20
CA ALA A 90 -11.51 -5.17 -2.97
C ALA A 90 -10.63 -5.29 -1.71
N GLU A 91 -11.13 -5.90 -0.62
CA GLU A 91 -10.33 -6.24 0.56
C GLU A 91 -9.17 -7.19 0.20
N HIS A 92 -9.45 -8.22 -0.60
CA HIS A 92 -8.41 -9.15 -1.06
C HIS A 92 -7.34 -8.43 -1.91
N LYS A 93 -7.75 -7.50 -2.79
CA LYS A 93 -6.82 -6.68 -3.58
C LYS A 93 -5.93 -5.79 -2.72
N ILE A 94 -6.47 -5.22 -1.64
CA ILE A 94 -5.66 -4.47 -0.66
C ILE A 94 -4.59 -5.39 -0.07
N GLU A 95 -4.96 -6.58 0.38
CA GLU A 95 -4.01 -7.50 1.01
C GLU A 95 -2.89 -7.93 0.05
N MET A 96 -3.24 -8.24 -1.21
CA MET A 96 -2.23 -8.56 -2.23
C MET A 96 -1.29 -7.38 -2.50
N ALA A 97 -1.83 -6.17 -2.63
CA ALA A 97 -1.02 -4.96 -2.84
C ALA A 97 -0.11 -4.68 -1.64
N LYS A 98 -0.59 -4.92 -0.41
CA LYS A 98 0.15 -4.76 0.83
C LYS A 98 1.32 -5.74 0.93
N ILE A 99 1.08 -7.02 0.63
CA ILE A 99 2.14 -8.04 0.60
C ILE A 99 3.22 -7.65 -0.41
N ASN A 100 2.83 -7.21 -1.61
CA ASN A 100 3.78 -6.74 -2.62
C ASN A 100 4.60 -5.53 -2.14
N TRP A 101 3.93 -4.53 -1.55
CA TRP A 101 4.63 -3.37 -0.99
C TRP A 101 5.63 -3.75 0.11
N GLN A 102 5.23 -4.63 1.03
CA GLN A 102 6.11 -5.11 2.11
C GLN A 102 7.32 -5.87 1.56
N ALA A 103 7.15 -6.67 0.50
CA ALA A 103 8.26 -7.38 -0.13
C ALA A 103 9.28 -6.41 -0.76
N ASN A 104 8.80 -5.38 -1.45
CA ASN A 104 9.66 -4.33 -2.02
C ASN A 104 10.37 -3.53 -0.93
N GLU A 105 9.66 -3.16 0.13
CA GLU A 105 10.24 -2.44 1.26
C GLU A 105 11.32 -3.24 1.97
N LYS A 106 11.10 -4.55 2.18
CA LYS A 106 12.12 -5.44 2.74
C LYS A 106 13.38 -5.51 1.87
N LYS A 107 13.22 -5.57 0.53
CA LYS A 107 14.34 -5.56 -0.42
C LYS A 107 15.11 -4.25 -0.36
N ARG A 108 14.41 -3.11 -0.34
CA ARG A 108 14.99 -1.77 -0.19
C ARG A 108 15.83 -1.65 1.09
N LEU A 109 15.26 -2.07 2.22
CA LEU A 109 15.97 -2.07 3.51
C LEU A 109 17.23 -2.95 3.48
N SER A 110 17.15 -4.13 2.86
CA SER A 110 18.31 -5.02 2.71
C SER A 110 19.46 -4.36 1.95
N TYR A 111 19.17 -3.69 0.83
CA TYR A 111 20.20 -2.97 0.06
C TYR A 111 20.78 -1.79 0.83
N ASN A 112 19.94 -1.02 1.53
CA ASN A 112 20.41 0.06 2.40
C ASN A 112 21.35 -0.43 3.52
N THR A 113 21.09 -1.60 4.10
CA THR A 113 21.99 -2.22 5.07
C THR A 113 23.33 -2.60 4.45
N LEU A 114 23.33 -3.16 3.23
CA LEU A 114 24.56 -3.50 2.51
C LEU A 114 25.38 -2.26 2.18
N ASP A 115 24.74 -1.16 1.78
CA ASP A 115 25.45 0.08 1.44
C ASP A 115 26.08 0.74 2.67
N LYS A 116 25.37 0.78 3.79
CA LYS A 116 25.92 1.23 5.08
C LYS A 116 27.16 0.42 5.46
N ARG A 117 27.13 -0.90 5.29
CA ARG A 117 28.28 -1.77 5.56
C ARG A 117 29.45 -1.49 4.60
N ALA A 118 29.18 -1.36 3.31
CA ALA A 118 30.20 -1.06 2.30
C ALA A 118 30.87 0.30 2.55
N THR A 119 30.08 1.31 2.93
CA THR A 119 30.57 2.64 3.29
C THR A 119 31.43 2.62 4.54
N SER A 120 31.03 1.91 5.60
CA SER A 120 31.84 1.73 6.80
C SER A 120 33.19 1.05 6.51
N ILE A 121 33.21 0.01 5.69
CA ILE A 121 34.45 -0.67 5.29
C ILE A 121 35.37 0.26 4.49
N ARG A 122 34.82 1.05 3.57
CA ARG A 122 35.60 2.04 2.79
C ARG A 122 36.23 3.08 3.70
N GLN A 123 35.44 3.66 4.62
CA GLN A 123 35.93 4.64 5.59
C GLN A 123 37.06 4.06 6.46
N ALA A 124 36.88 2.84 6.98
CA ALA A 124 37.92 2.20 7.79
C ALA A 124 39.22 1.95 7.00
N LYS A 125 39.13 1.63 5.71
CA LYS A 125 40.31 1.45 4.83
C LYS A 125 41.00 2.78 4.54
N GLU A 126 40.24 3.84 4.33
CA GLU A 126 40.74 5.20 4.10
C GLU A 126 41.45 5.73 5.34
N SER A 127 40.82 5.65 6.53
CA SER A 127 41.46 6.05 7.79
C SER A 127 42.76 5.31 8.07
N LYS A 128 42.83 4.00 7.77
CA LYS A 128 44.08 3.23 7.89
C LYS A 128 45.17 3.70 6.93
N ARG A 129 44.79 4.08 5.70
CA ARG A 129 45.73 4.60 4.71
C ARG A 129 46.26 5.97 5.14
N ASP A 130 45.39 6.85 5.62
CA ASP A 130 45.75 8.20 6.06
C ASP A 130 46.65 8.16 7.30
N GLN A 131 46.34 7.28 8.25
CA GLN A 131 47.21 7.01 9.41
C GLN A 131 48.61 6.58 8.96
N LYS A 132 48.69 5.59 8.07
CA LYS A 132 49.99 5.11 7.55
C LYS A 132 50.79 6.22 6.85
N GLN A 133 50.14 7.04 6.03
CA GLN A 133 50.80 8.16 5.36
C GLN A 133 51.33 9.20 6.34
N THR A 134 50.58 9.46 7.42
CA THR A 134 50.99 10.37 8.50
C THR A 134 52.20 9.82 9.26
N ASP A 135 52.16 8.53 9.61
CA ASP A 135 53.27 7.86 10.30
C ASP A 135 54.55 7.82 9.44
N ASP A 136 54.43 7.51 8.15
CA ASP A 136 55.55 7.50 7.20
C ASP A 136 56.17 8.91 7.05
N PHE A 137 55.35 9.96 7.02
CA PHE A 137 55.82 11.35 6.96
C PHE A 137 56.51 11.78 8.26
N ALA A 138 55.95 11.43 9.42
CA ALA A 138 56.55 11.70 10.72
C ALA A 138 57.90 11.00 10.88
N ALA A 139 57.99 9.72 10.49
CA ALA A 139 59.23 8.96 10.50
C ALA A 139 60.31 9.61 9.62
N ARG A 140 59.98 9.98 8.38
CA ARG A 140 60.93 10.69 7.49
C ARG A 140 61.43 12.00 8.10
N THR A 141 60.52 12.80 8.66
CA THR A 141 60.88 14.09 9.27
C THR A 141 61.78 13.92 10.50
N TYR A 142 61.61 12.83 11.26
CA TYR A 142 62.49 12.48 12.38
C TYR A 142 63.90 12.08 11.91
N PHE A 143 64.01 11.33 10.82
CA PHE A 143 65.31 10.89 10.28
C PHE A 143 66.14 11.98 9.57
N TYR A 144 65.51 13.08 9.15
CA TYR A 144 66.20 14.21 8.50
C TYR A 144 66.50 15.38 9.48
N LYS A 145 66.45 15.13 10.79
CA LYS A 145 66.97 16.00 11.85
C LYS A 145 68.22 15.38 12.46
#